data_AF-A0A1M6S218-F1
#
_entry.id   AF-A0A1M6S218-F1
#
_cell.length_a   1.000
_cell.length_b   1.000
_cell.length_c   1.000
_cell.angle_alpha   90.00
_cell.angle_beta   90.00
_cell.angle_gamma   90.00
#
_symmetry.space_group_name_H-M   'P 1'
#
loop_
_entity.id
_entity.type
_entity.pdbx_description
1 polymer ?
#
loop_
_entity_poly.entity_id
_entity_poly.type
_entity_poly.pdbx_seq_one_letter_code
_entity_poly.pdbx_strand_id
1 'polypeptide(L)'
;MSNLKVIRINTILFFCGWTAILLAGADFPPPIGFLWLVLLTAILDFIQYKYLQKFLPHLLERKKNLFAKNLLFFTIGGAVVSVLCLAEQYKITFGMSIPDIITWIIVLTTVGAIYGVFFWFFNILLLKFFKM
;
A
#
# COMPACT_ATOMS: atom_id res chain seq x y z
N MET A 1 -25.34 1.33 -7.90
CA MET A 1 -24.16 2.00 -8.53
C MET A 1 -23.01 0.99 -8.51
N SER A 2 -22.31 0.77 -9.63
CA SER A 2 -21.42 -0.40 -9.76
C SER A 2 -20.17 -0.28 -8.87
N ASN A 3 -19.76 -1.38 -8.21
CA ASN A 3 -18.49 -1.52 -7.48
C ASN A 3 -17.30 -0.95 -8.26
N LEU A 4 -17.34 -0.99 -9.60
CA LEU A 4 -16.34 -0.38 -10.49
C LEU A 4 -16.07 1.10 -10.23
N LYS A 5 -17.08 1.91 -9.85
CA LYS A 5 -16.87 3.34 -9.57
C LYS A 5 -16.03 3.55 -8.30
N VAL A 6 -16.38 2.83 -7.23
CA VAL A 6 -15.65 2.85 -5.95
C VAL A 6 -14.21 2.37 -6.17
N ILE A 7 -14.03 1.34 -6.99
CA ILE A 7 -12.70 0.82 -7.32
C ILE A 7 -11.86 1.86 -8.05
N ARG A 8 -12.40 2.49 -9.11
CA ARG A 8 -11.68 3.53 -9.86
C ARG A 8 -11.27 4.71 -8.99
N ILE A 9 -12.18 5.17 -8.11
CA ILE A 9 -11.89 6.28 -7.19
C ILE A 9 -10.74 5.88 -6.24
N ASN A 10 -10.78 4.68 -5.67
CA ASN A 10 -9.69 4.18 -4.81
C ASN A 10 -8.36 4.16 -5.56
N THR A 11 -8.30 3.50 -6.72
CA THR A 11 -7.08 3.37 -7.53
C THR A 11 -6.48 4.74 -7.87
N ILE A 12 -7.30 5.67 -8.38
CA ILE A 12 -6.80 7.02 -8.73
C ILE A 12 -6.31 7.77 -7.49
N LEU A 13 -7.10 7.77 -6.40
CA LEU A 13 -6.72 8.50 -5.19
C LEU A 13 -5.47 7.93 -4.53
N PHE A 14 -5.33 6.61 -4.47
CA PHE A 14 -4.14 5.98 -3.88
C PHE A 14 -2.91 6.18 -4.75
N PHE A 15 -3.00 5.97 -6.06
CA PHE A 15 -1.88 6.21 -6.96
C PHE A 15 -1.42 7.67 -6.94
N CYS A 16 -2.34 8.62 -7.13
CA CYS A 16 -2.01 10.05 -7.12
C CYS A 16 -1.59 10.52 -5.72
N GLY A 17 -2.26 10.05 -4.66
CA GLY A 17 -1.95 10.40 -3.29
C GLY A 17 -0.54 9.96 -2.89
N TRP A 18 -0.18 8.70 -3.13
CA TRP A 18 1.18 8.21 -2.85
C TRP A 18 2.22 8.88 -3.71
N THR A 19 1.97 9.08 -5.01
CA THR A 19 2.90 9.78 -5.90
C THR A 19 3.14 11.21 -5.43
N ALA A 20 2.10 11.91 -4.98
CA ALA A 20 2.21 13.26 -4.43
C ALA A 20 2.99 13.30 -3.11
N ILE A 21 2.75 12.36 -2.19
CA ILE A 21 3.49 12.24 -0.92
C ILE A 21 4.97 11.98 -1.19
N LEU A 22 5.28 11.04 -2.09
CA LEU A 22 6.65 10.72 -2.46
C LEU A 22 7.34 11.92 -3.14
N LEU A 23 6.62 12.63 -4.02
CA LEU A 23 7.14 13.83 -4.68
C LEU A 23 7.44 14.95 -3.68
N ALA A 24 6.58 15.14 -2.68
CA ALA A 24 6.78 16.14 -1.63
C ALA A 24 7.99 15.85 -0.73
N GLY A 25 8.40 14.58 -0.63
CA GLY A 25 9.61 14.16 0.09
C GLY A 25 10.86 14.06 -0.78
N ALA A 26 10.76 14.27 -2.09
CA ALA A 26 11.89 14.15 -3.02
C ALA A 26 12.64 15.47 -3.17
N ASP A 27 13.95 15.40 -3.37
CA ASP A 27 14.76 16.56 -3.77
C ASP A 27 14.27 17.13 -5.11
N PHE A 28 14.34 18.46 -5.27
CA PHE A 28 13.89 19.12 -6.49
C PHE A 28 15.07 19.66 -7.31
N PRO A 29 15.18 19.36 -8.63
CA PRO A 29 14.27 18.53 -9.41
C PRO A 29 14.37 17.03 -9.06
N PRO A 30 13.27 16.25 -9.19
CA PRO A 30 13.27 14.84 -8.81
C PRO A 30 14.34 14.07 -9.60
N PRO A 31 15.21 13.31 -8.91
CA PRO A 31 16.23 12.52 -9.59
C PRO A 31 15.56 11.43 -10.44
N ILE A 32 16.28 10.92 -11.44
CA ILE A 32 15.73 9.88 -12.33
C ILE A 32 15.31 8.61 -11.56
N GLY A 33 15.93 8.36 -10.40
CA GLY A 33 15.57 7.30 -9.48
C GLY A 33 14.12 7.37 -8.97
N PHE A 34 13.54 8.58 -8.93
CA PHE A 34 12.14 8.79 -8.55
C PHE A 34 11.15 8.04 -9.46
N LEU A 35 11.50 7.86 -10.74
CA LEU A 35 10.65 7.11 -11.69
C LEU A 35 10.48 5.64 -11.28
N TRP A 36 11.49 5.04 -10.63
CA TRP A 36 11.39 3.68 -10.10
C TRP A 36 10.38 3.59 -8.95
N LEU A 37 10.30 4.62 -8.11
CA LEU A 37 9.30 4.70 -7.04
C LEU A 37 7.88 4.87 -7.61
N VAL A 38 7.72 5.68 -8.66
CA VAL A 38 6.43 5.81 -9.36
C VAL A 38 6.01 4.48 -9.99
N LEU A 39 6.95 3.77 -10.62
CA LEU A 39 6.69 2.45 -11.20
C LEU A 39 6.32 1.42 -10.11
N LEU A 40 7.04 1.38 -9.00
CA LEU A 40 6.72 0.54 -7.85
C LEU A 40 5.31 0.85 -7.32
N THR A 41 4.98 2.13 -7.18
CA THR A 41 3.65 2.59 -6.75
C THR A 41 2.57 2.13 -7.72
N ALA A 42 2.80 2.20 -9.03
CA ALA A 42 1.86 1.70 -10.04
C ALA A 42 1.63 0.19 -9.93
N ILE A 43 2.69 -0.60 -9.70
CA ILE A 43 2.58 -2.05 -9.51
C ILE A 43 1.79 -2.38 -8.24
N LEU A 44 2.12 -1.73 -7.12
CA LEU A 44 1.42 -1.92 -5.85
C LEU A 44 -0.06 -1.51 -5.95
N ASP A 45 -0.36 -0.41 -6.63
CA ASP A 45 -1.73 0.04 -6.84
C ASP A 45 -2.52 -0.91 -7.75
N PHE A 46 -1.88 -1.52 -8.76
CA PHE A 46 -2.51 -2.58 -9.55
C PHE A 46 -2.82 -3.84 -8.72
N ILE A 47 -1.89 -4.25 -7.85
CA ILE A 47 -2.11 -5.38 -6.92
C ILE A 47 -3.28 -5.03 -5.98
N GLN A 48 -3.29 -3.81 -5.43
CA GLN A 48 -4.36 -3.31 -4.58
C GLN A 48 -5.70 -3.26 -5.34
N TYR A 49 -5.72 -2.86 -6.61
CA TYR A 49 -6.91 -2.87 -7.47
C TYR A 49 -7.50 -4.28 -7.59
N LYS A 50 -6.66 -5.29 -7.85
CA LYS A 50 -7.08 -6.70 -7.92
C LYS A 50 -7.61 -7.20 -6.58
N TYR A 51 -7.00 -6.78 -5.47
CA TYR A 51 -7.50 -7.07 -4.13
C TYR A 51 -8.87 -6.43 -3.89
N LEU A 52 -9.03 -5.15 -4.25
CA LEU A 52 -10.24 -4.35 -4.08
C LEU A 52 -11.47 -4.98 -4.74
N GLN A 53 -11.30 -5.57 -5.93
CA GLN A 53 -12.34 -6.29 -6.66
C GLN A 53 -12.97 -7.42 -5.84
N LYS A 54 -12.19 -8.10 -4.99
CA LYS A 54 -12.68 -9.17 -4.10
C LYS A 54 -13.05 -8.63 -2.72
N PHE A 55 -12.33 -7.62 -2.24
CA PHE A 55 -12.51 -7.04 -0.93
C PHE A 55 -13.86 -6.32 -0.78
N LEU A 56 -14.24 -5.47 -1.74
CA LEU A 56 -15.47 -4.68 -1.64
C LEU A 56 -16.76 -5.54 -1.54
N PRO A 57 -16.98 -6.57 -2.39
CA PRO A 57 -18.14 -7.45 -2.24
C PRO A 57 -18.17 -8.13 -0.86
N HIS A 58 -17.02 -8.62 -0.40
CA HIS A 58 -16.93 -9.25 0.92
C HIS A 58 -17.17 -8.28 2.08
N LEU A 59 -16.80 -7.01 1.90
CA LEU A 59 -17.03 -5.95 2.87
C LEU A 59 -18.52 -5.62 2.96
N LEU A 60 -19.21 -5.54 1.83
CA LEU A 60 -20.67 -5.37 1.75
C LEU A 60 -21.42 -6.55 2.39
N GLU A 61 -21.00 -7.78 2.10
CA GLU A 61 -21.55 -9.01 2.69
C GLU A 61 -21.18 -9.21 4.17
N ARG A 62 -20.39 -8.29 4.76
CA ARG A 62 -19.88 -8.37 6.14
C ARG A 62 -19.27 -9.73 6.48
N LYS A 63 -18.49 -10.30 5.55
CA LYS A 63 -17.87 -11.62 5.77
C LYS A 63 -17.04 -11.63 7.05
N LYS A 64 -17.16 -12.72 7.82
CA LYS A 64 -16.38 -12.95 9.03
C LYS A 64 -14.88 -12.89 8.74
N ASN A 65 -14.12 -12.33 9.68
CA ASN A 65 -12.65 -12.22 9.65
C ASN A 65 -12.06 -11.43 8.47
N LEU A 66 -12.87 -10.64 7.74
CA LEU A 66 -12.37 -9.87 6.60
C LEU A 66 -11.34 -8.82 7.03
N PHE A 67 -11.52 -8.18 8.19
CA PHE A 67 -10.56 -7.21 8.72
C PHE A 67 -9.18 -7.86 8.97
N ALA A 68 -9.15 -9.04 9.59
CA ALA A 68 -7.91 -9.77 9.82
C ALA A 68 -7.23 -10.18 8.51
N LYS A 69 -8.00 -10.63 7.50
CA LYS A 69 -7.46 -10.95 6.16
C LYS A 69 -6.89 -9.72 5.45
N ASN A 70 -7.56 -8.57 5.59
CA ASN A 70 -7.09 -7.28 5.08
C ASN A 70 -5.79 -6.85 5.76
N LEU A 71 -5.76 -6.89 7.08
CA LEU A 71 -4.57 -6.55 7.85
C LEU A 71 -3.39 -7.44 7.45
N LEU A 72 -3.60 -8.75 7.39
CA LEU A 72 -2.57 -9.71 6.97
C LEU A 72 -2.08 -9.45 5.54
N PHE A 73 -2.98 -9.13 4.61
CA PHE A 73 -2.59 -8.79 3.24
C PHE A 73 -1.64 -7.59 3.19
N PHE A 74 -1.97 -6.51 3.91
CA PHE A 74 -1.12 -5.31 3.93
C PHE A 74 0.14 -5.47 4.77
N THR A 75 0.11 -6.26 5.85
CA THR A 75 1.30 -6.60 6.63
C THR A 75 2.29 -7.41 5.78
N ILE A 76 1.82 -8.44 5.05
CA ILE A 76 2.67 -9.21 4.12
C ILE A 76 3.18 -8.30 3.01
N GLY A 77 2.33 -7.45 2.44
CA GLY A 77 2.74 -6.47 1.45
C GLY A 77 3.86 -5.56 1.94
N GLY A 78 3.73 -5.00 3.15
CA GLY A 78 4.76 -4.17 3.79
C GLY A 78 6.06 -4.92 4.03
N ALA A 79 5.99 -6.17 4.48
CA ALA A 79 7.17 -7.02 4.64
C ALA A 79 7.87 -7.28 3.29
N VAL A 80 7.13 -7.62 2.23
CA VAL A 80 7.68 -7.84 0.90
C VAL A 80 8.34 -6.57 0.36
N VAL A 81 7.67 -5.42 0.47
CA VAL A 81 8.24 -4.13 0.06
C VAL A 81 9.51 -3.82 0.84
N SER A 82 9.55 -4.11 2.15
CA SER A 82 10.74 -3.89 2.97
C SER A 82 11.95 -4.69 2.48
N VAL A 83 11.74 -5.95 2.12
CA VAL A 83 12.79 -6.83 1.58
C VAL A 83 13.22 -6.35 0.19
N LEU A 84 12.29 -5.90 -0.66
CA LEU A 84 12.61 -5.36 -1.98
C LEU A 84 13.47 -4.08 -1.87
N CYS A 85 13.14 -3.18 -0.94
CA CYS A 85 13.96 -1.98 -0.70
C CYS A 85 15.38 -2.34 -0.22
N LEU A 86 15.51 -3.32 0.67
CA LEU A 86 16.81 -3.81 1.14
C LEU A 86 17.61 -4.48 0.01
N ALA A 87 16.94 -5.19 -0.89
CA ALA A 87 17.56 -5.84 -2.05
C ALA A 87 18.03 -4.82 -3.10
N GLU A 88 17.26 -3.75 -3.33
CA GLU A 88 17.67 -2.64 -4.22
C GLU A 88 18.93 -1.95 -3.68
N GLN A 89 18.99 -1.72 -2.36
CA GLN A 89 20.13 -1.10 -1.69
C GLN A 89 21.19 -2.10 -1.21
N TYR A 90 21.34 -3.24 -1.90
CA TYR A 90 22.18 -4.36 -1.42
C TYR A 90 23.59 -3.94 -0.96
N LYS A 91 24.25 -3.00 -1.65
CA LYS A 91 25.59 -2.52 -1.29
C LYS A 91 25.65 -1.89 0.10
N ILE A 92 24.60 -1.15 0.48
CA ILE A 92 24.47 -0.53 1.80
C ILE A 92 24.04 -1.59 2.81
N THR A 93 23.10 -2.45 2.42
CA THR A 93 22.57 -3.54 3.26
C THR A 93 23.66 -4.52 3.71
N PHE A 94 24.63 -4.87 2.84
CA PHE A 94 25.75 -5.76 3.21
C PHE A 94 26.70 -5.15 4.25
N GLY A 95 26.74 -3.81 4.37
CA GLY A 95 27.51 -3.11 5.40
C GLY A 95 26.73 -2.83 6.69
N MET A 96 25.44 -3.16 6.72
CA MET A 96 24.54 -2.86 7.83
C MET A 96 24.55 -3.99 8.87
N SER A 97 24.34 -3.64 10.14
CA SER A 97 24.22 -4.64 11.20
C SER A 97 22.89 -5.39 11.11
N ILE A 98 22.85 -6.66 11.54
CA ILE A 98 21.61 -7.47 11.54
C ILE A 98 20.47 -6.78 12.32
N PRO A 99 20.69 -6.18 13.50
CA PRO A 99 19.64 -5.45 14.21
C PRO A 99 19.02 -4.30 13.41
N ASP A 100 19.82 -3.55 12.63
CA ASP A 100 19.32 -2.44 11.81
C ASP A 100 18.44 -2.96 10.66
N ILE A 101 18.85 -4.05 10.02
CA ILE A 101 18.06 -4.72 8.97
C ILE A 101 16.71 -5.18 9.54
N ILE A 102 16.71 -5.81 10.72
CA ILE A 102 15.48 -6.25 11.38
C ILE A 102 14.60 -5.05 11.73
N THR A 103 15.18 -3.98 12.26
CA THR A 103 14.46 -2.75 12.60
C THR A 103 13.79 -2.15 11.38
N TRP A 104 14.49 -2.09 10.25
CA TRP A 104 13.95 -1.61 8.98
C TRP A 104 12.73 -2.42 8.51
N ILE A 105 12.85 -3.75 8.55
CA ILE A 105 11.75 -4.66 8.19
C ILE A 105 10.55 -4.44 9.11
N ILE A 106 10.76 -4.36 10.43
CA ILE A 106 9.68 -4.15 11.41
C ILE A 106 8.98 -2.81 11.15
N VAL A 107 9.74 -1.73 10.91
CA VAL A 107 9.18 -0.40 10.68
C VAL A 107 8.31 -0.40 9.41
N LEU A 108 8.84 -0.86 8.28
CA LEU A 108 8.08 -0.87 7.02
C LEU A 108 6.90 -1.84 7.04
N THR A 109 7.03 -2.99 7.70
CA THR A 109 5.92 -3.92 7.91
C THR A 109 4.81 -3.27 8.74
N THR A 110 5.18 -2.52 9.79
CA THR A 110 4.24 -1.79 10.64
C THR A 110 3.54 -0.69 9.87
N VAL A 111 4.25 0.07 9.03
CA VAL A 111 3.67 1.07 8.12
C VAL A 111 2.65 0.40 7.19
N GLY A 112 2.97 -0.76 6.63
CA GLY A 112 2.03 -1.57 5.84
C GLY A 112 0.77 -1.95 6.63
N ALA A 113 0.93 -2.42 7.86
CA ALA A 113 -0.21 -2.76 8.73
C ALA A 113 -1.10 -1.54 9.04
N ILE A 114 -0.49 -0.40 9.41
CA ILE A 114 -1.19 0.87 9.64
C ILE A 114 -1.95 1.31 8.38
N TYR A 115 -1.31 1.22 7.21
CA TYR A 115 -1.94 1.52 5.94
C TYR A 115 -3.15 0.61 5.70
N GLY A 116 -3.06 -0.68 6.00
CA GLY A 116 -4.20 -1.61 5.91
C GLY A 116 -5.39 -1.22 6.79
N VAL A 117 -5.13 -0.65 7.97
CA VAL A 117 -6.17 -0.10 8.86
C VAL A 117 -6.83 1.12 8.21
N PHE A 118 -6.04 2.08 7.72
CA PHE A 118 -6.59 3.26 7.03
C PHE A 118 -7.37 2.88 5.77
N PHE A 119 -6.85 1.96 4.97
CA PHE A 119 -7.50 1.44 3.77
C PHE A 119 -8.88 0.85 4.10
N TRP A 120 -8.99 0.10 5.19
CA TRP A 120 -10.26 -0.46 5.65
C TRP A 120 -11.28 0.64 5.99
N PHE A 121 -10.89 1.59 6.84
CA PHE A 121 -11.78 2.68 7.24
C PHE A 121 -12.18 3.57 6.05
N PHE A 122 -11.22 3.88 5.18
CA PHE A 122 -11.46 4.65 3.96
C PHE A 122 -12.51 3.98 3.07
N ASN A 123 -12.41 2.67 2.85
CA ASN A 123 -13.38 1.94 2.03
C ASN A 123 -14.76 1.84 2.70
N ILE A 124 -14.83 1.71 4.03
CA ILE A 124 -16.11 1.80 4.76
C ILE A 124 -16.76 3.18 4.56
N LEU A 125 -15.98 4.25 4.70
CA LEU A 125 -16.49 5.62 4.52
C LEU A 125 -16.98 5.84 3.09
N LEU A 126 -16.24 5.34 2.10
CA LEU A 126 -16.62 5.43 0.69
C LEU A 126 -17.94 4.70 0.41
N LEU A 127 -18.09 3.47 0.90
CA LEU A 127 -19.34 2.70 0.74
C LEU A 127 -20.53 3.42 1.39
N LYS A 128 -20.36 3.94 2.60
CA LYS A 128 -21.40 4.75 3.27
C LYS A 128 -21.77 6.01 2.49
N PHE A 129 -20.77 6.74 1.98
CA PHE A 129 -21.00 7.96 1.21
C PHE A 129 -21.78 7.69 -0.08
N PHE A 130 -21.49 6.59 -0.76
CA PHE A 130 -22.20 6.18 -1.98
C PHE A 130 -23.48 5.38 -1.71
N LYS A 131 -23.94 5.29 -0.44
CA LYS A 131 -25.13 4.53 0.00
C LYS A 131 -25.15 3.09 -0.54
N MET A 132 -24.02 2.39 -0.47
CA MET A 132 -23.91 0.96 -0.77
C MET A 132 -23.83 0.12 0.50
#